data_AF-A0A520EAP8-F1
#
_entry.id   AF-A0A520EAP8-F1
#
_cell.length_a   1.000
_cell.length_b   1.000
_cell.length_c   1.000
_cell.angle_alpha   90.00
_cell.angle_beta   90.00
_cell.angle_gamma   90.00
#
_symmetry.space_group_name_H-M   'P 1'
#
loop_
_entity.id
_entity.type
_entity.pdbx_description
1 polymer ?
#
loop_
_entity_poly.entity_id
_entity_poly.type
_entity_poly.pdbx_seq_one_letter_code
_entity_poly.pdbx_strand_id
1 'polypeptide(L)'
;VMRILDGEGAGSVVETHATPLAPAPDGTPRTAVIEATIASSDRPGFQMARKVSGLLRPAMNFTAARLWKDDLDYAERRYELRSTGRA
;
A
#
# COMPACT_ATOMS: atom_id res chain seq x y z
N VAL A 1 -4.40 -2.74 10.82
CA VAL A 1 -4.36 -4.07 10.15
C VAL A 1 -5.68 -4.34 9.45
N MET A 2 -5.64 -4.68 8.16
CA MET A 2 -6.73 -5.19 7.33
C MET A 2 -6.52 -6.69 7.09
N ARG A 3 -7.60 -7.48 7.11
CA ARG A 3 -7.59 -8.91 6.79
C ARG A 3 -8.45 -9.16 5.55
N ILE A 4 -7.96 -9.97 4.62
CA ILE A 4 -8.75 -10.41 3.47
C ILE A 4 -9.54 -11.65 3.92
N LEU A 5 -10.86 -11.52 3.95
CA LEU A 5 -11.74 -12.54 4.52
C LEU A 5 -12.20 -13.58 3.48
N ASP A 6 -12.26 -13.22 2.20
CA ASP A 6 -12.78 -14.08 1.15
C ASP A 6 -12.12 -13.77 -0.21
N GLY A 7 -12.37 -14.64 -1.20
CA GLY A 7 -11.80 -14.57 -2.53
C GLY A 7 -10.37 -15.12 -2.59
N GLU A 8 -9.64 -14.78 -3.66
CA GLU A 8 -8.34 -15.39 -3.93
C GLU A 8 -7.25 -15.05 -2.91
N GLY A 9 -7.41 -13.92 -2.21
CA GLY A 9 -6.50 -13.46 -1.17
C GLY A 9 -6.90 -13.86 0.25
N ALA A 10 -7.96 -14.66 0.44
CA ALA A 10 -8.45 -15.05 1.76
C ALA A 10 -7.32 -15.58 2.66
N GLY A 11 -7.25 -15.06 3.90
CA GLY A 11 -6.19 -15.39 4.85
C GLY A 11 -4.96 -14.48 4.80
N SER A 12 -4.85 -13.62 3.78
CA SER A 12 -3.81 -12.59 3.69
C SER A 12 -4.10 -11.41 4.61
N VAL A 13 -3.04 -10.70 5.00
CA VAL A 13 -3.14 -9.51 5.85
C VAL A 13 -2.35 -8.34 5.27
N VAL A 14 -2.86 -7.15 5.51
CA VAL A 14 -2.24 -5.89 5.12
C VAL A 14 -2.17 -4.99 6.33
N GLU A 15 -1.02 -4.37 6.56
CA GLU A 15 -0.82 -3.44 7.65
C GLU A 15 -0.22 -2.14 7.14
N THR A 16 -0.98 -1.07 7.29
CA THR A 16 -0.60 0.27 6.84
C THR A 16 -0.35 1.18 8.05
N HIS A 17 0.78 1.88 8.03
CA HIS A 17 1.16 2.86 9.04
C HIS A 17 1.47 4.20 8.39
N ALA A 18 1.01 5.28 9.01
CA ALA A 18 1.33 6.64 8.65
C ALA A 18 2.21 7.25 9.76
N THR A 19 3.44 7.60 9.42
CA THR A 19 4.43 8.15 10.34
C THR A 19 4.75 9.58 9.93
N PRO A 20 4.49 10.59 10.78
CA PRO A 20 4.91 11.96 10.51
C PRO A 20 6.42 12.03 10.31
N LEU A 21 6.85 12.78 9.30
CA LEU A 21 8.25 13.06 9.02
C LEU A 21 8.56 14.52 9.36
N ALA A 22 9.85 14.86 9.35
CA ALA A 22 10.26 16.25 9.35
C ALA A 22 9.60 16.99 8.16
N PRO A 23 9.13 18.24 8.35
CA PRO A 23 8.61 19.06 7.26
C PRO A 23 9.59 19.16 6.08
N ALA A 24 9.05 19.42 4.90
CA ALA A 24 9.84 19.76 3.73
C ALA A 24 10.54 21.13 3.91
N PRO A 25 11.54 21.47 3.07
CA PRO A 25 12.27 22.74 3.19
C PRO A 25 11.38 23.99 3.08
N ASP A 26 10.22 23.88 2.43
CA ASP A 26 9.19 24.91 2.30
C ASP A 26 8.22 24.97 3.51
N GLY A 27 8.43 24.12 4.52
CA GLY A 27 7.57 23.99 5.70
C GLY A 27 6.38 23.06 5.52
N THR A 28 6.17 22.47 4.33
CA THR A 28 5.04 21.58 4.07
C THR A 28 5.15 20.31 4.93
N PRO A 29 4.10 19.90 5.66
CA PRO A 29 4.14 18.69 6.47
C PRO A 29 4.27 17.45 5.57
N ARG A 30 5.10 16.49 6.00
CA ARG A 30 5.32 15.23 5.29
C ARG A 30 4.95 14.06 6.16
N THR A 31 4.47 13.00 5.53
CA THR A 31 4.13 11.73 6.18
C THR A 31 4.68 10.60 5.34
N ALA A 32 5.40 9.66 5.97
CA ALA A 32 5.70 8.37 5.35
C ALA A 32 4.48 7.48 5.55
N VAL A 33 3.97 6.89 4.47
CA VAL A 33 2.99 5.82 4.55
C VAL A 33 3.69 4.53 4.16
N ILE A 34 3.66 3.54 5.05
CA ILE A 34 4.32 2.25 4.87
C ILE A 34 3.25 1.18 4.96
N GLU A 35 3.21 0.29 3.97
CA GLU A 35 2.34 -0.88 3.99
C GLU A 35 3.16 -2.17 3.95
N ALA A 36 2.82 -3.08 4.86
CA ALA A 36 3.27 -4.46 4.83
C ALA A 36 2.12 -5.36 4.39
N THR A 37 2.27 -5.97 3.22
CA THR A 37 1.30 -6.94 2.68
C THR A 37 1.87 -8.35 2.77
N ILE A 38 1.21 -9.21 3.55
CA ILE A 38 1.55 -10.63 3.70
C ILE A 38 0.48 -11.43 2.99
N ALA A 39 0.82 -11.90 1.79
CA ALA A 39 -0.04 -12.77 1.00
C ALA A 39 0.14 -14.25 1.38
N SER A 40 -0.97 -14.95 1.56
CA SER A 40 -1.06 -16.40 1.76
C SER A 40 -2.23 -16.98 0.96
N SER A 41 -2.10 -18.24 0.54
CA SER A 41 -3.18 -18.99 -0.11
C SER A 41 -2.82 -20.48 -0.12
N ASP A 42 -3.81 -21.32 0.17
CA ASP A 42 -3.67 -22.79 0.12
C ASP A 42 -3.81 -23.35 -1.30
N ARG A 43 -4.12 -22.50 -2.29
CA ARG A 43 -4.33 -22.93 -3.68
C ARG A 43 -3.01 -23.40 -4.31
N PRO A 44 -3.00 -24.50 -5.08
CA PRO A 44 -1.77 -25.02 -5.70
C PRO A 44 -1.00 -24.01 -6.56
N GLY A 45 -1.72 -23.11 -7.26
CA GLY A 45 -1.11 -22.04 -8.06
C GLY A 45 -0.24 -21.08 -7.25
N PHE A 46 -0.61 -20.80 -5.99
CA PHE A 46 0.16 -19.92 -5.11
C PHE A 46 1.50 -20.56 -4.71
N GLN A 47 1.52 -21.88 -4.50
CA GLN A 47 2.77 -22.60 -4.23
C GLN A 47 3.76 -22.49 -5.40
N MET A 48 3.26 -22.55 -6.64
CA MET A 48 4.09 -22.31 -7.82
C MET A 48 4.55 -20.85 -7.90
N ALA A 49 3.64 -19.89 -7.71
CA ALA A 49 3.96 -18.46 -7.71
C ALA A 49 5.04 -18.10 -6.66
N ARG A 50 4.98 -18.73 -5.47
CA ARG A 50 6.01 -18.59 -4.43
C ARG A 50 7.38 -19.08 -4.89
N LYS A 51 7.45 -20.22 -5.57
CA LYS A 51 8.70 -20.77 -6.12
C LYS A 51 9.33 -19.86 -7.16
N VAL A 52 8.53 -19.21 -8.01
CA VAL A 52 9.01 -18.27 -9.05
C VAL A 52 8.97 -16.80 -8.61
N SER A 53 8.77 -16.53 -7.31
CA SER A 53 8.51 -15.17 -6.81
C SER A 53 9.62 -14.17 -7.13
N GLY A 54 10.88 -14.62 -7.21
CA GLY A 54 12.01 -13.78 -7.63
C GLY A 54 11.80 -13.14 -9.01
N LEU A 55 11.19 -13.88 -9.95
CA LEU A 55 10.89 -13.41 -11.30
C LEU A 55 9.64 -12.52 -11.35
N LEU A 56 8.68 -12.75 -10.46
CA LEU A 56 7.43 -11.98 -10.38
C LEU A 56 7.61 -10.63 -9.67
N ARG A 57 8.57 -10.54 -8.72
CA ARG A 57 8.81 -9.37 -7.88
C ARG A 57 8.91 -8.04 -8.63
N PRO A 58 9.65 -7.91 -9.75
CA PRO A 58 9.75 -6.64 -10.46
C PRO A 58 8.38 -6.14 -10.97
N ALA A 59 7.58 -7.03 -11.57
CA ALA A 59 6.25 -6.70 -12.07
C ALA A 59 5.29 -6.37 -10.91
N MET A 60 5.35 -7.15 -9.82
CA MET A 60 4.56 -6.88 -8.61
C MET A 60 4.89 -5.51 -8.00
N ASN A 61 6.19 -5.19 -7.86
CA ASN A 61 6.63 -3.91 -7.32
C ASN A 61 6.24 -2.73 -8.22
N PHE A 62 6.29 -2.91 -9.55
CA PHE A 62 5.82 -1.89 -10.48
C PHE A 62 4.33 -1.61 -10.32
N THR A 63 3.50 -2.66 -10.26
CA THR A 63 2.06 -2.52 -10.03
C THR A 63 1.77 -1.89 -8.68
N ALA A 64 2.47 -2.31 -7.62
CA ALA A 64 2.33 -1.72 -6.30
C ALA A 64 2.69 -0.22 -6.28
N ALA A 65 3.81 0.16 -6.91
CA ALA A 65 4.21 1.56 -7.01
C ALA A 65 3.19 2.42 -7.76
N ARG A 66 2.53 1.86 -8.78
CA ARG A 66 1.44 2.55 -9.49
C ARG A 66 0.20 2.74 -8.61
N LEU A 67 -0.21 1.72 -7.87
CA LEU A 67 -1.34 1.82 -6.93
C LEU A 67 -1.08 2.89 -5.86
N TRP A 68 0.13 2.90 -5.31
CA TRP A 68 0.55 3.91 -4.33
C TRP A 68 0.46 5.33 -4.86
N LYS A 69 0.74 5.54 -6.16
CA LYS A 69 0.64 6.88 -6.75
C LYS A 69 -0.79 7.41 -6.65
N ASP A 70 -1.78 6.60 -7.01
CA ASP A 70 -3.19 7.00 -6.99
C ASP A 70 -3.67 7.25 -5.55
N ASP A 71 -3.24 6.40 -4.61
CA ASP A 71 -3.59 6.53 -3.19
C ASP A 71 -2.94 7.77 -2.54
N LEU A 72 -1.69 8.10 -2.89
CA LEU A 72 -1.02 9.32 -2.45
C LEU A 72 -1.69 10.57 -3.03
N ASP A 73 -1.99 10.59 -4.33
CA ASP A 73 -2.69 11.70 -4.99
C ASP A 73 -4.09 11.90 -4.37
N TYR A 74 -4.76 10.83 -3.93
CA TYR A 74 -6.00 10.92 -3.15
C TYR A 74 -5.78 11.49 -1.75
N ALA A 75 -4.76 11.00 -1.02
CA ALA A 75 -4.45 11.46 0.33
C ALA A 75 -4.08 12.95 0.38
N GLU A 76 -3.29 13.44 -0.59
CA GLU A 76 -2.91 14.85 -0.71
C GLU A 76 -4.13 15.74 -0.96
N ARG A 77 -4.99 15.37 -1.91
CA ARG A 77 -6.25 16.09 -2.15
C ARG A 77 -7.15 16.10 -0.92
N ARG A 78 -7.26 14.96 -0.22
CA ARG A 78 -8.08 14.88 1.00
C ARG A 78 -7.51 15.76 2.11
N TYR A 79 -6.18 15.83 2.22
CA TYR A 79 -5.50 16.73 3.16
C TYR A 79 -5.77 18.20 2.83
N GLU A 80 -5.67 18.61 1.56
CA GLU A 80 -5.96 19.98 1.12
C GLU A 80 -7.41 20.38 1.44
N LEU A 81 -8.38 19.50 1.14
CA LEU A 81 -9.78 19.75 1.49
C LEU A 81 -9.95 19.93 3.01
N ARG A 82 -9.27 19.13 3.83
CA ARG A 82 -9.34 19.21 5.30
C ARG A 82 -8.67 20.46 5.84
N SER A 83 -7.50 20.82 5.34
CA SER A 83 -6.74 21.97 5.81
C SER A 83 -7.39 23.31 5.40
N THR A 84 -8.17 23.32 4.32
CA THR A 84 -8.90 24.50 3.84
C THR A 84 -10.36 24.56 4.31
N GLY A 85 -10.83 23.60 5.12
CA GLY A 85 -12.19 23.58 5.65
C GLY A 85 -13.27 23.22 4.62
N ARG A 86 -12.91 22.57 3.52
CA ARG A 86 -13.79 22.13 2.42
C ARG A 86 -14.12 20.63 2.47
N ALA A 87 -13.88 20.00 3.62
CA ALA A 87 -13.78 18.56 3.80
C ALA A 87 -15.02 17.85 4.31
#